data_AF-A0A7X9IQ18-F1
#
_entry.id   AF-A0A7X9IQ18-F1
#
_cell.length_a   1.000
_cell.length_b   1.000
_cell.length_c   1.000
_cell.angle_alpha   90.00
_cell.angle_beta   90.00
_cell.angle_gamma   90.00
#
_symmetry.space_group_name_H-M   'P 1'
#
loop_
_entity.id
_entity.type
_entity.pdbx_description
1 polymer ?
#
loop_
_entity_poly.entity_id
_entity_poly.type
_entity_poly.pdbx_seq_one_letter_code
_entity_poly.pdbx_strand_id
1 'polypeptide(L)'
;MNNKILLLLVFLTFTLLFSCQTYKYNITDSTGNLYSPEKLLLEGQLAFDNQSYDVAIKYFMTILEKYPDNKEFTSWACYEIGFVYFTMKKYDLAKQWFTKVLEQYNGSNAAVKLATYMLQKIEEIMKKKK
;
A
#
# COMPACT_ATOMS: atom_id res chain seq x y z
N MET A 1 22.55 -28.46 -34.35
CA MET A 1 22.77 -27.66 -33.13
C MET A 1 21.49 -26.84 -32.90
N ASN A 2 20.74 -27.16 -31.85
CA ASN A 2 19.28 -27.03 -31.80
C ASN A 2 18.75 -25.61 -31.52
N ASN A 3 17.85 -25.12 -32.38
CA ASN A 3 17.03 -23.91 -32.16
C ASN A 3 16.11 -23.98 -30.91
N LYS A 4 15.99 -25.18 -30.30
CA LYS A 4 15.31 -25.36 -29.00
C LYS A 4 16.12 -24.83 -27.81
N ILE A 5 17.46 -24.76 -27.94
CA ILE A 5 18.35 -24.25 -26.87
C ILE A 5 18.31 -22.71 -26.83
N LEU A 6 18.17 -22.05 -27.98
CA LEU A 6 18.05 -20.59 -28.07
C LEU A 6 16.73 -20.08 -27.46
N LEU A 7 15.63 -20.84 -27.61
CA LEU A 7 14.32 -20.50 -27.03
C LEU A 7 14.26 -20.70 -25.51
N LEU A 8 15.02 -21.64 -24.97
CA LEU A 8 15.16 -21.87 -23.51
C LEU A 8 15.97 -20.76 -22.82
N LEU A 9 16.93 -20.15 -23.53
CA LEU A 9 17.75 -19.06 -22.97
C LEU A 9 16.97 -17.73 -22.86
N VAL A 10 16.01 -17.47 -23.75
CA VAL A 10 15.15 -16.27 -23.66
C VAL A 10 14.12 -16.37 -22.54
N PHE A 11 13.68 -17.58 -22.19
CA PHE A 11 12.77 -17.81 -21.06
C PHE A 11 13.47 -17.69 -19.69
N LEU A 12 14.75 -18.04 -19.60
CA LEU A 12 15.51 -17.95 -18.35
C LEU A 12 15.86 -16.50 -17.96
N THR A 13 15.88 -15.58 -18.93
CA THR A 13 16.12 -14.15 -18.68
C THR A 13 14.83 -13.36 -18.42
N PHE A 14 13.65 -13.92 -18.70
CA PHE A 14 12.37 -13.24 -18.44
C PHE A 14 11.88 -13.40 -16.99
N THR A 15 12.45 -14.32 -16.22
CA THR A 15 12.12 -14.51 -14.79
C THR A 15 12.87 -13.56 -13.84
N LEU A 16 13.76 -12.70 -14.35
CA LEU A 16 14.51 -11.72 -13.53
C LEU A 16 13.77 -10.40 -13.29
N LEU A 17 12.54 -10.23 -13.80
CA LEU A 17 11.69 -9.08 -13.49
C LEU A 17 10.77 -9.30 -12.26
N PHE A 18 10.90 -10.42 -11.56
CA PHE A 18 10.05 -10.78 -10.41
C PHE A 18 10.83 -11.00 -9.10
N SER A 19 11.80 -10.14 -8.78
CA SER A 19 12.02 -9.83 -7.37
C SER A 19 11.46 -8.45 -7.11
N CYS A 20 10.20 -8.43 -6.68
CA CYS A 20 9.60 -7.34 -5.92
C CYS A 20 10.70 -6.70 -5.07
N GLN A 21 11.11 -5.48 -5.39
CA GLN A 21 12.10 -4.78 -4.58
C GLN A 21 11.49 -4.70 -3.18
N THR A 22 12.05 -5.47 -2.25
CA THR A 22 11.72 -5.35 -0.84
C THR A 22 12.34 -4.04 -0.37
N TYR A 23 11.65 -2.94 -0.67
CA TYR A 23 11.99 -1.63 -0.15
C TYR A 23 11.73 -1.67 1.35
N LYS A 24 12.76 -2.05 2.10
CA LYS A 24 12.78 -1.96 3.55
C LYS A 24 12.95 -0.49 3.92
N TYR A 25 11.89 0.13 4.42
CA TYR A 25 11.93 1.54 4.78
C TYR A 25 12.42 1.69 6.22
N ASN A 26 13.59 2.31 6.39
CA ASN A 26 14.11 2.66 7.71
C ASN A 26 13.98 4.18 7.87
N ILE A 27 12.92 4.61 8.54
CA ILE A 27 12.64 6.02 8.82
C ILE A 27 12.96 6.29 10.29
N THR A 28 14.09 6.97 10.53
CA THR A 28 14.61 7.22 11.87
C THR A 28 14.67 8.70 12.19
N ASP A 29 14.68 9.04 13.47
CA ASP A 29 14.95 10.40 13.93
C ASP A 29 16.43 10.78 13.84
N SER A 30 16.76 11.99 14.28
CA SER A 30 18.12 12.53 14.32
C SER A 30 19.07 11.72 15.21
N THR A 31 18.55 10.84 16.06
CA THR A 31 19.31 9.95 16.95
C THR A 31 19.41 8.52 16.40
N GLY A 32 18.80 8.24 15.25
CA GLY A 32 18.78 6.90 14.63
C GLY A 32 17.69 5.97 15.15
N ASN A 33 16.77 6.45 16.00
CA ASN A 33 15.67 5.65 16.51
C ASN A 33 14.51 5.61 15.51
N LEU A 34 13.89 4.43 15.34
CA LEU A 34 12.75 4.25 14.47
C LEU A 34 11.55 5.10 14.95
N TYR A 35 10.89 5.78 14.01
CA TYR A 35 9.67 6.53 14.31
C TYR A 35 8.57 5.62 14.85
N SER A 36 7.89 6.04 15.91
CA SER A 36 6.69 5.36 16.40
C SER A 36 5.63 5.24 15.28
N PRO A 37 4.75 4.22 15.32
CA PRO A 37 3.71 4.06 14.30
C PRO A 37 2.76 5.27 14.24
N GLU A 38 2.52 5.95 15.36
CA GLU A 38 1.78 7.22 15.41
C GLU A 38 2.48 8.32 14.61
N LYS A 39 3.79 8.52 14.84
CA LYS A 39 4.56 9.52 14.11
C LYS A 39 4.61 9.20 12.62
N LEU A 40 4.81 7.92 12.26
CA LEU A 40 4.77 7.49 10.86
C LEU A 40 3.42 7.79 10.21
N LEU A 41 2.30 7.55 10.92
CA LEU A 41 0.97 7.82 10.40
C LEU A 41 0.77 9.33 10.17
N LEU A 42 1.16 10.16 11.14
CA LEU A 42 1.09 11.62 11.05
C LEU A 42 1.92 12.16 9.88
N GLU A 43 3.19 11.76 9.77
CA GLU A 43 4.08 12.21 8.68
C GLU A 43 3.56 11.75 7.31
N GLY A 44 2.98 10.55 7.23
CA GLY A 44 2.32 10.07 6.02
C GLY A 44 1.12 10.92 5.62
N GLN A 45 0.29 11.35 6.58
CA GLN A 45 -0.84 12.24 6.35
C GLN A 45 -0.39 13.64 5.92
N LEU A 46 0.64 14.20 6.57
CA LEU A 46 1.24 15.48 6.17
C LEU A 46 1.81 15.42 4.76
N ALA A 47 2.49 14.33 4.40
CA ALA A 47 2.98 14.11 3.04
C ALA A 47 1.82 14.01 2.03
N PHE A 48 0.72 13.34 2.40
CA PHE A 48 -0.49 13.27 1.58
C PHE A 48 -1.13 14.65 1.36
N ASP A 49 -1.25 15.47 2.40
CA ASP A 49 -1.79 16.83 2.33
C ASP A 49 -0.93 17.72 1.43
N ASN A 50 0.39 17.51 1.46
CA ASN A 50 1.36 18.12 0.55
C ASN A 50 1.39 17.49 -0.85
N GLN A 51 0.44 16.60 -1.17
CA GLN A 51 0.31 15.87 -2.45
C GLN A 51 1.54 15.03 -2.82
N SER A 52 2.43 14.77 -1.85
CA SER A 52 3.63 13.93 -2.00
C SER A 52 3.24 12.47 -1.80
N TYR A 53 2.45 11.92 -2.72
CA TYR A 53 1.78 10.63 -2.58
C TYR A 53 2.73 9.43 -2.46
N ASP A 54 3.86 9.44 -3.15
CA ASP A 54 4.90 8.42 -3.04
C ASP A 54 5.54 8.42 -1.64
N VAL A 55 5.80 9.62 -1.10
CA VAL A 55 6.33 9.81 0.25
C VAL A 55 5.30 9.38 1.30
N ALA A 56 4.03 9.75 1.13
CA ALA A 56 2.93 9.33 2.01
C ALA A 56 2.84 7.79 2.08
N ILE A 57 2.81 7.13 0.92
CA ILE A 57 2.79 5.66 0.84
C ILE A 57 4.01 5.06 1.52
N LYS A 58 5.20 5.65 1.38
CA LYS A 58 6.41 5.17 2.05
C LYS A 58 6.29 5.18 3.58
N TYR A 59 5.73 6.24 4.16
CA TYR A 59 5.48 6.30 5.61
C TYR A 59 4.49 5.21 6.05
N PHE A 60 3.36 5.05 5.36
CA PHE A 60 2.36 4.04 5.70
C PHE A 60 2.89 2.61 5.51
N MET A 61 3.67 2.34 4.46
CA MET A 61 4.32 1.04 4.24
C MET A 61 5.32 0.72 5.34
N THR A 62 6.00 1.72 5.89
CA THR A 62 6.92 1.53 7.03
C THR A 62 6.16 0.99 8.25
N ILE A 63 4.92 1.45 8.49
CA ILE A 63 4.07 0.91 9.56
C ILE A 63 3.81 -0.58 9.35
N LEU A 64 3.44 -0.97 8.13
CA LEU A 64 3.14 -2.37 7.78
C LEU A 64 4.37 -3.28 7.92
N GLU A 65 5.56 -2.76 7.62
CA GLU A 65 6.81 -3.53 7.68
C GLU A 65 7.36 -3.64 9.11
N LYS A 66 7.38 -2.53 9.86
CA LYS A 66 8.07 -2.46 11.15
C LYS A 66 7.17 -2.74 12.34
N TYR A 67 5.86 -2.60 12.19
CA TYR A 67 4.88 -2.78 13.25
C TYR A 67 3.75 -3.76 12.86
N PRO A 68 4.04 -4.94 12.27
CA PRO A 68 3.02 -5.84 11.71
C PRO A 68 1.99 -6.37 12.74
N ASP A 69 2.38 -6.42 14.01
CA ASP A 69 1.52 -6.88 15.11
C ASP A 69 0.62 -5.78 15.66
N ASN A 70 0.91 -4.51 15.33
CA ASN A 70 0.09 -3.38 15.75
C ASN A 70 -1.14 -3.25 14.84
N LYS A 71 -2.19 -4.01 15.14
CA LYS A 71 -3.42 -4.09 14.32
C LYS A 71 -4.14 -2.76 14.15
N GLU A 72 -4.05 -1.87 15.14
CA GLU A 72 -4.63 -0.54 15.04
C GLU A 72 -3.94 0.27 13.93
N PHE A 73 -2.62 0.46 14.02
CA PHE A 73 -1.89 1.27 13.05
C PHE A 73 -1.75 0.60 11.69
N THR A 74 -1.61 -0.72 11.63
CA THR A 74 -1.52 -1.45 10.35
C THR A 74 -2.85 -1.42 9.58
N SER A 75 -3.99 -1.40 10.27
CA SER A 75 -5.30 -1.20 9.63
C SER A 75 -5.45 0.19 9.04
N TRP A 76 -5.03 1.24 9.77
CA TRP A 76 -5.01 2.61 9.29
C TRP A 76 -4.04 2.80 8.13
N ALA A 77 -2.82 2.28 8.22
CA ALA A 77 -1.85 2.35 7.13
C ALA A 77 -2.37 1.72 5.83
N CYS A 78 -3.02 0.54 5.90
CA CYS A 78 -3.66 -0.05 4.73
C CYS A 78 -4.78 0.84 4.16
N TYR A 79 -5.62 1.41 5.02
CA TYR A 79 -6.68 2.33 4.60
C TYR A 79 -6.11 3.58 3.92
N GLU A 80 -5.12 4.23 4.53
CA GLU A 80 -4.52 5.47 4.02
C GLU A 80 -3.81 5.25 2.68
N ILE A 81 -3.13 4.11 2.49
CA ILE A 81 -2.57 3.75 1.17
C ILE A 81 -3.67 3.63 0.12
N GLY A 82 -4.79 2.99 0.47
CA GLY A 82 -5.97 2.92 -0.41
C GLY A 82 -6.52 4.31 -0.74
N PHE A 83 -6.57 5.20 0.25
CA PHE A 83 -7.05 6.57 0.10
C PHE A 83 -6.13 7.43 -0.78
N VAL A 84 -4.81 7.25 -0.67
CA VAL A 84 -3.84 7.87 -1.58
C VAL A 84 -4.10 7.42 -3.01
N TYR A 85 -4.19 6.11 -3.27
CA TYR A 85 -4.49 5.61 -4.62
C TYR A 85 -5.84 6.07 -5.15
N PHE A 86 -6.85 6.16 -4.29
CA PHE A 86 -8.16 6.70 -4.65
C PHE A 86 -8.06 8.15 -5.12
N THR A 87 -7.30 8.97 -4.39
CA THR A 87 -7.06 10.39 -4.71
C THR A 87 -6.34 10.54 -6.04
N MET A 88 -5.39 9.66 -6.33
CA MET A 88 -4.72 9.56 -7.64
C MET A 88 -5.62 9.00 -8.76
N LYS A 89 -6.91 8.73 -8.49
CA LYS A 89 -7.87 8.07 -9.41
C LYS A 89 -7.43 6.68 -9.89
N LYS A 90 -6.49 6.05 -9.19
CA LYS A 90 -6.01 4.68 -9.43
C LYS A 90 -6.94 3.69 -8.71
N TYR A 91 -8.18 3.63 -9.16
CA TYR A 91 -9.26 2.92 -8.46
C TYR A 91 -9.01 1.42 -8.26
N ASP A 92 -8.38 0.74 -9.21
CA ASP A 92 -8.09 -0.69 -9.07
C ASP A 92 -7.09 -0.97 -7.94
N LEU A 93 -6.08 -0.11 -7.78
CA LEU A 93 -5.13 -0.21 -6.66
C LEU A 93 -5.81 0.18 -5.35
N ALA A 94 -6.61 1.25 -5.34
CA ALA A 94 -7.37 1.65 -4.16
C ALA A 94 -8.27 0.52 -3.64
N LYS A 95 -8.99 -0.16 -4.53
CA LYS A 95 -9.82 -1.33 -4.17
C LYS A 95 -9.00 -2.42 -3.52
N GLN A 96 -7.86 -2.80 -4.09
CA GLN A 96 -7.00 -3.85 -3.51
C GLN A 96 -6.61 -3.51 -2.07
N TRP A 97 -6.22 -2.27 -1.79
CA TRP A 97 -5.84 -1.83 -0.46
C TRP A 97 -7.01 -1.77 0.52
N PHE A 98 -8.16 -1.23 0.12
CA PHE A 98 -9.35 -1.23 0.97
C PHE A 98 -9.86 -2.64 1.25
N THR A 99 -9.87 -3.54 0.26
CA THR A 99 -10.23 -4.96 0.46
C THR A 99 -9.30 -5.63 1.47
N LYS A 100 -7.99 -5.34 1.40
CA LYS A 100 -7.01 -5.85 2.37
C LYS A 100 -7.35 -5.42 3.81
N VAL A 101 -7.91 -4.22 4.01
CA VAL A 101 -8.38 -3.78 5.34
C VAL A 101 -9.51 -4.70 5.85
N LEU A 102 -10.48 -5.02 4.98
CA LEU A 102 -11.62 -5.87 5.35
C LEU A 102 -11.22 -7.34 5.59
N GLU A 103 -10.24 -7.84 4.85
CA GLU A 103 -9.79 -9.24 4.94
C GLU A 103 -8.90 -9.50 6.15
N GLN A 104 -8.02 -8.54 6.50
CA GLN A 104 -6.99 -8.74 7.51
C GLN A 104 -7.37 -8.23 8.91
N TYR A 105 -8.40 -7.38 8.99
CA TYR A 105 -8.83 -6.78 10.25
C TYR A 105 -10.33 -6.98 10.42
N ASN A 106 -10.72 -7.57 11.55
CA ASN A 106 -12.11 -7.82 11.91
C ASN A 106 -12.56 -6.89 13.06
N GLY A 107 -13.85 -6.58 13.12
CA GLY A 107 -14.48 -5.90 14.26
C GLY A 107 -14.93 -4.45 14.04
N SER A 108 -15.10 -3.72 15.14
CA SER A 108 -15.60 -2.33 15.21
C SER A 108 -14.60 -1.25 14.78
N ASN A 109 -13.48 -1.66 14.17
CA ASN A 109 -12.39 -0.78 13.76
C ASN A 109 -12.88 0.28 12.74
N ALA A 110 -12.60 1.55 13.03
CA ALA A 110 -12.97 2.67 12.18
C ALA A 110 -12.41 2.55 10.75
N ALA A 111 -11.19 2.04 10.59
CA ALA A 111 -10.57 1.84 9.29
C ALA A 111 -11.36 0.85 8.42
N VAL A 112 -11.92 -0.21 9.00
CA VAL A 112 -12.76 -1.19 8.28
C VAL A 112 -14.05 -0.55 7.78
N LYS A 113 -14.71 0.25 8.62
CA LYS A 113 -15.93 0.98 8.24
C LYS A 113 -15.66 1.97 7.10
N LEU A 114 -14.58 2.74 7.19
CA LEU A 114 -14.20 3.71 6.17
C LEU A 114 -13.78 3.02 4.86
N ALA A 115 -13.00 1.94 4.93
CA ALA A 115 -12.61 1.15 3.77
C ALA A 115 -13.84 0.58 3.03
N THR A 116 -14.84 0.10 3.78
CA THR A 116 -16.11 -0.41 3.22
C THR A 116 -16.85 0.69 2.46
N TYR A 117 -16.97 1.88 3.06
CA TYR A 117 -17.57 3.05 2.40
C TYR A 117 -16.82 3.43 1.12
N MET A 118 -15.49 3.44 1.16
CA MET A 118 -14.67 3.80 -0.01
C MET A 118 -14.79 2.78 -1.15
N LEU A 119 -14.92 1.48 -0.84
CA LEU A 119 -15.16 0.44 -1.85
C LEU A 119 -16.49 0.68 -2.59
N GLN A 120 -17.58 0.93 -1.85
CA GLN A 120 -18.89 1.25 -2.42
C GLN A 120 -18.80 2.50 -3.32
N LYS A 121 -18.14 3.55 -2.84
CA LYS A 121 -17.94 4.79 -3.59
C LYS A 121 -17.18 4.57 -4.90
N ILE A 122 -16.15 3.73 -4.90
CA ILE A 122 -15.41 3.39 -6.12
C ILE A 122 -16.33 2.68 -7.13
N GLU A 123 -17.14 1.72 -6.68
CA GLU A 123 -18.05 0.98 -7.55
C GLU A 123 -19.06 1.90 -8.24
N GLU A 124 -19.63 2.86 -7.49
CA GLU A 124 -20.52 3.88 -8.05
C GLU A 124 -19.84 4.73 -9.13
N ILE A 125 -18.61 5.19 -8.86
CA ILE A 125 -17.83 5.97 -9.82
C ILE A 125 -17.57 5.17 -11.10
N MET A 126 -17.20 3.89 -10.96
CA MET A 126 -16.90 3.02 -12.10
C MET A 126 -18.17 2.67 -12.90
N LYS A 127 -19.32 2.48 -12.25
CA LYS A 127 -20.59 2.23 -12.93
C LYS A 127 -21.02 3.43 -13.79
N LYS A 128 -20.83 4.66 -13.30
CA LYS A 128 -21.17 5.90 -14.03
C LYS A 128 -20.28 6.19 -15.23
N LYS A 129 -19.10 5.55 -15.32
CA LYS A 129 -18.17 5.70 -16.45
C LYS A 129 -18.43 4.73 -17.60
N LYS A 130 -19.28 3.74 -17.39
CA LYS A 130 -19.74 2.79 -18.42
C LYS A 130 -20.99 3.34 -19.08
#